data_AF-A0A164H9T6-F1
#
_entry.id   AF-A0A164H9T6-F1
#
_cell.length_a   1.000
_cell.length_b   1.000
_cell.length_c   1.000
_cell.angle_alpha   90.00
_cell.angle_beta   90.00
_cell.angle_gamma   90.00
#
_symmetry.space_group_name_H-M   'P 1'
#
loop_
_entity.id
_entity.type
_entity.pdbx_description
1 polymer ?
#
loop_
_entity_poly.entity_id
_entity_poly.type
_entity_poly.pdbx_seq_one_letter_code
_entity_poly.pdbx_strand_id
1 'polypeptide(L)'
;MLPSAVHALGEGELLPTPTACDGTGGGVHPDRRRGRTRQLVDYALVHGSSRWGAYAAAIARQEALTRAAPSPTEPNKNGKPRLSAAFAEWMMMMPSGWVTDPVIGLSRVEQLRLIGNAVVTPCAVVAFSQLFARTRIEVPR
;
A
#
# COMPACT_ATOMS: atom_id res chain seq x y z
N MET A 1 -7.24 28.21 -3.66
CA MET A 1 -8.05 26.99 -3.53
C MET A 1 -8.10 26.32 -4.89
N LEU A 2 -7.31 25.27 -5.13
CA LEU A 2 -7.27 24.62 -6.43
C LEU A 2 -8.36 23.54 -6.51
N PRO A 3 -9.30 23.60 -7.48
CA PRO A 3 -10.39 22.61 -7.68
C PRO A 3 -9.93 21.23 -8.19
N SER A 4 -8.65 20.89 -8.09
CA SER A 4 -8.08 19.74 -8.80
C SER A 4 -7.98 18.50 -7.92
N ALA A 5 -9.12 17.94 -7.51
CA ALA A 5 -9.15 16.61 -6.86
C ALA A 5 -10.47 15.84 -7.02
N VAL A 6 -11.55 16.50 -7.44
CA VAL A 6 -12.89 15.87 -7.47
C VAL A 6 -13.16 15.13 -8.80
N HIS A 7 -12.40 15.39 -9.87
CA HIS A 7 -12.81 14.94 -11.21
C HIS A 7 -12.26 13.57 -11.68
N ALA A 8 -11.40 12.89 -10.91
CA ALA A 8 -10.83 11.60 -11.33
C ALA A 8 -11.59 10.36 -10.79
N LEU A 9 -12.57 10.56 -9.92
CA LEU A 9 -13.52 9.51 -9.49
C LEU A 9 -14.93 10.05 -9.74
N GLY A 10 -15.23 10.35 -11.01
CA GLY A 10 -16.58 10.67 -11.43
C GLY A 10 -17.46 9.43 -11.26
N GLU A 11 -18.57 9.58 -10.54
CA GLU A 11 -19.72 8.66 -10.53
C GLU A 11 -19.39 7.17 -10.30
N GLY A 12 -19.02 6.81 -9.07
CA GLY A 12 -19.11 5.41 -8.60
C GLY A 12 -18.12 4.43 -9.23
N GLU A 13 -17.17 4.90 -10.04
CA GLU A 13 -16.10 4.06 -10.58
C GLU A 13 -15.15 3.65 -9.45
N LEU A 14 -15.22 2.38 -9.07
CA LEU A 14 -14.38 1.82 -8.01
C LEU A 14 -12.93 1.71 -8.49
N LEU A 15 -12.00 1.99 -7.58
CA LEU A 15 -10.59 1.66 -7.81
C LEU A 15 -10.45 0.16 -8.14
N PRO A 16 -9.52 -0.21 -9.03
CA PRO A 16 -9.26 -1.61 -9.33
C PRO A 16 -8.94 -2.38 -8.04
N THR A 17 -9.55 -3.54 -7.87
CA THR A 17 -9.30 -4.41 -6.70
C THR A 17 -7.87 -4.95 -6.76
N PRO A 18 -7.02 -4.66 -5.75
CA PRO A 18 -5.70 -5.28 -5.65
C PRO A 18 -5.83 -6.80 -5.59
N THR A 19 -4.98 -7.53 -6.32
CA THR A 19 -5.07 -8.99 -6.40
C THR A 19 -4.10 -9.65 -5.41
N ALA A 20 -4.49 -10.78 -4.80
CA ALA A 20 -3.66 -11.52 -3.83
C ALA A 20 -2.27 -11.93 -4.37
N CYS A 21 -2.13 -12.07 -5.69
CA CYS A 21 -0.86 -12.35 -6.36
C CYS A 21 0.21 -11.25 -6.16
N ASP A 22 -0.15 -10.07 -5.65
CA ASP A 22 0.78 -8.97 -5.33
C ASP A 22 1.70 -9.36 -4.16
N GLY A 23 1.26 -10.23 -3.26
CA GLY A 23 2.02 -10.69 -2.10
C GLY A 23 2.83 -11.98 -2.32
N THR A 24 2.29 -12.92 -3.10
CA THR A 24 2.88 -14.27 -3.28
C THR A 24 3.76 -14.41 -4.54
N GLY A 25 3.66 -13.46 -5.48
CA GLY A 25 4.21 -13.65 -6.83
C GLY A 25 3.42 -14.66 -7.65
N GLY A 26 3.73 -14.78 -8.94
CA GLY A 26 3.05 -15.72 -9.86
C GLY A 26 1.90 -15.13 -10.68
N GLY A 27 1.70 -13.80 -10.65
CA GLY A 27 0.80 -13.14 -11.58
C GLY A 27 1.25 -13.32 -13.05
N VAL A 28 0.31 -13.24 -13.98
CA VAL A 28 0.56 -13.26 -15.44
C VAL A 28 1.61 -12.21 -15.83
N HIS A 29 2.34 -12.31 -16.94
CA HIS A 29 3.27 -11.24 -17.36
C HIS A 29 2.55 -9.88 -17.53
N PRO A 30 3.13 -8.71 -17.13
CA PRO A 30 2.49 -7.39 -17.25
C PRO A 30 1.83 -7.15 -18.61
N ASP A 31 2.53 -7.46 -19.70
CA ASP A 31 2.03 -7.31 -21.09
C ASP A 31 0.83 -8.20 -21.45
N ARG A 32 0.55 -9.23 -20.66
CA ARG A 32 -0.56 -10.18 -20.86
C ARG A 32 -1.73 -9.96 -19.89
N ARG A 33 -1.65 -8.96 -18.99
CA ARG A 33 -2.70 -8.66 -18.02
C ARG A 33 -3.78 -7.74 -18.61
N ARG A 34 -5.06 -8.10 -18.47
CA ARG A 34 -6.21 -7.28 -18.85
C ARG A 34 -7.28 -7.27 -17.76
N GLY A 35 -7.90 -6.11 -17.54
CA GLY A 35 -8.98 -5.94 -16.57
C GLY A 35 -8.55 -6.24 -15.12
N ARG A 36 -9.29 -7.13 -14.43
CA ARG A 36 -9.11 -7.49 -13.01
C ARG A 36 -7.81 -8.24 -12.66
N THR A 37 -6.89 -8.41 -13.61
CA THR A 37 -5.58 -9.04 -13.40
C THR A 37 -4.43 -8.05 -13.30
N ARG A 38 -4.70 -6.74 -13.39
CA ARG A 38 -3.69 -5.69 -13.20
C ARG A 38 -3.32 -5.57 -11.72
N GLN A 39 -2.04 -5.76 -11.45
CA GLN A 39 -1.43 -5.65 -10.14
C GLN A 39 -0.99 -4.22 -9.87
N LEU A 40 -0.71 -3.91 -8.59
CA LEU A 40 -0.24 -2.58 -8.21
C LEU A 40 1.09 -2.20 -8.89
N VAL A 41 1.97 -3.18 -9.11
CA VAL A 41 3.23 -3.03 -9.88
C VAL A 41 2.98 -2.58 -11.33
N ASP A 42 1.84 -2.91 -11.94
CA ASP A 42 1.57 -2.53 -13.33
C ASP A 42 1.28 -1.04 -13.44
N TYR A 43 0.53 -0.46 -12.51
CA TYR A 43 0.24 0.98 -12.49
C TYR A 43 1.50 1.83 -12.30
N ALA A 44 2.47 1.29 -11.58
CA ALA A 44 3.78 1.91 -11.40
C ALA A 44 4.68 1.88 -12.64
N LEU A 45 4.49 0.87 -13.51
CA LEU A 45 5.37 0.59 -14.65
C LEU A 45 4.84 1.12 -15.99
N VAL A 46 3.60 1.63 -16.04
CA VAL A 46 3.08 2.26 -17.26
C VAL A 46 3.81 3.59 -17.49
N HIS A 47 4.93 3.50 -18.21
CA HIS A 47 5.60 4.62 -18.86
C HIS A 47 4.60 5.31 -19.80
N GLY A 48 4.03 6.44 -19.37
CA GLY A 48 3.11 7.24 -20.19
C GLY A 48 1.84 7.73 -19.49
N SER A 49 1.54 7.28 -18.27
CA SER A 49 0.53 7.93 -17.41
C SER A 49 1.22 8.69 -16.28
N SER A 50 0.53 9.66 -15.64
CA SER A 50 0.96 10.16 -14.33
C SER A 50 1.27 8.95 -13.46
N ARG A 51 2.46 8.88 -12.85
CA ARG A 51 3.08 7.74 -12.12
C ARG A 51 2.16 6.75 -11.37
N TRP A 52 0.95 7.16 -11.01
CA TRP A 52 -0.03 6.45 -10.19
C TRP A 52 -1.33 6.07 -10.92
N GLY A 53 -1.53 6.47 -12.18
CA GLY A 53 -2.75 6.23 -12.95
C GLY A 53 -4.03 6.60 -12.18
N ALA A 54 -5.01 5.70 -12.17
CA ALA A 54 -6.27 5.85 -11.44
C ALA A 54 -6.10 6.03 -9.92
N TYR A 55 -4.95 5.66 -9.35
CA TYR A 55 -4.68 5.80 -7.92
C TYR A 55 -4.13 7.18 -7.53
N ALA A 56 -3.88 8.09 -8.47
CA ALA A 56 -3.24 9.38 -8.19
C ALA A 56 -3.91 10.16 -7.04
N ALA A 57 -5.24 10.23 -7.01
CA ALA A 57 -5.96 10.92 -5.94
C ALA A 57 -5.82 10.22 -4.57
N ALA A 58 -5.78 8.89 -4.55
CA ALA A 58 -5.57 8.13 -3.32
C ALA A 58 -4.15 8.32 -2.78
N ILE A 59 -3.16 8.28 -3.67
CA ILE A 59 -1.76 8.52 -3.32
C ILE A 59 -1.58 9.94 -2.76
N ALA A 60 -2.12 10.96 -3.43
CA ALA A 60 -2.02 12.34 -2.96
C ALA A 60 -2.62 12.55 -1.57
N ARG A 61 -3.77 11.91 -1.26
CA ARG A 61 -4.36 11.96 0.09
C ARG A 61 -3.45 11.35 1.13
N GLN A 62 -2.85 10.21 0.83
CA GLN A 62 -1.98 9.52 1.77
C GLN A 62 -0.63 10.24 1.95
N GLU A 63 -0.08 10.83 0.88
CA GLU A 63 1.11 11.69 0.94
C GLU A 63 0.88 12.90 1.84
N ALA A 64 -0.31 13.52 1.77
CA ALA A 64 -0.68 14.65 2.63
C ALA A 64 -0.81 14.27 4.12
N LEU A 65 -1.12 13.01 4.42
CA LEU A 65 -1.27 12.51 5.80
C LEU A 65 0.02 11.92 6.37
N THR A 66 1.00 11.59 5.53
CA THR A 66 2.20 10.85 5.94
C THR A 66 3.47 11.52 5.43
N ARG A 67 3.96 11.06 4.28
CA ARG A 67 5.18 11.49 3.58
C ARG A 67 5.02 11.18 2.10
N ALA A 68 5.90 11.73 1.26
CA ALA A 68 5.96 11.41 -0.16
C ALA A 68 6.03 9.88 -0.39
N ALA A 69 5.29 9.40 -1.39
CA ALA A 69 5.19 7.99 -1.67
C ALA A 69 6.53 7.44 -2.20
N PRO A 70 7.09 6.38 -1.54
CA PRO A 70 8.25 5.68 -2.06
C PRO A 70 8.02 5.14 -3.47
N SER A 71 9.09 4.73 -4.15
CA SER A 71 8.92 4.00 -5.41
C SER A 71 8.07 2.75 -5.15
N PRO A 72 6.95 2.56 -5.86
CA PRO A 72 6.10 1.38 -5.70
C PRO A 72 6.81 0.08 -6.10
N THR A 73 7.86 0.19 -6.90
CA THR A 73 8.64 -0.93 -7.38
C THR A 73 10.13 -0.72 -7.13
N GLU A 74 10.81 -1.83 -6.90
CA GLU A 74 12.28 -1.92 -6.84
C GLU A 74 12.76 -3.00 -7.83
N PRO A 75 13.98 -2.90 -8.36
CA PRO A 75 14.53 -3.94 -9.21
C PRO A 75 14.82 -5.21 -8.41
N ASN A 76 14.53 -6.37 -9.00
CA ASN A 76 14.98 -7.66 -8.49
C ASN A 76 16.41 -7.99 -8.96
N LYS A 77 16.94 -9.17 -8.59
CA LYS A 77 18.29 -9.63 -8.98
C LYS A 77 18.51 -9.66 -10.51
N ASN A 78 17.44 -9.78 -11.30
CA ASN A 78 17.45 -9.81 -12.75
C ASN A 78 17.04 -8.46 -13.37
N GLY A 79 17.03 -7.37 -12.59
CA GLY A 79 16.62 -6.03 -13.02
C GLY A 79 15.12 -5.87 -13.27
N LYS A 80 14.30 -6.91 -13.08
CA LYS A 80 12.86 -6.83 -13.28
C LYS A 80 12.18 -6.16 -12.09
N PRO A 81 11.18 -5.30 -12.33
CA PRO A 81 10.47 -4.61 -11.27
C PRO A 81 9.65 -5.58 -10.42
N ARG A 82 9.66 -5.36 -9.11
CA ARG A 82 8.85 -6.06 -8.11
C ARG A 82 8.36 -5.07 -7.06
N LEU A 83 7.32 -5.41 -6.30
CA LEU A 83 6.79 -4.56 -5.23
C LEU A 83 7.90 -4.13 -4.25
N SER A 84 7.99 -2.84 -3.93
CA SER A 84 8.91 -2.36 -2.89
C SER A 84 8.34 -2.59 -1.50
N ALA A 85 9.16 -3.13 -0.59
CA ALA A 85 8.76 -3.29 0.81
C ALA A 85 8.53 -1.93 1.50
N ALA A 86 9.35 -0.91 1.17
CA ALA A 86 9.19 0.44 1.70
C ALA A 86 7.87 1.09 1.25
N PHE A 87 7.42 0.81 0.02
CA PHE A 87 6.11 1.25 -0.43
C PHE A 87 4.98 0.52 0.31
N ALA A 88 5.09 -0.79 0.53
CA ALA A 88 4.10 -1.54 1.32
C ALA A 88 4.03 -1.06 2.77
N GLU A 89 5.16 -0.74 3.41
CA GLU A 89 5.22 -0.13 4.74
C GLU A 89 4.51 1.24 4.76
N TRP A 90 4.77 2.06 3.75
CA TRP A 90 4.11 3.35 3.57
C TRP A 90 2.60 3.19 3.36
N MET A 91 2.15 2.19 2.60
CA MET A 91 0.73 1.88 2.41
C MET A 91 0.01 1.62 3.74
N MET A 92 0.70 0.97 4.68
CA MET A 92 0.18 0.71 6.04
C MET A 92 0.22 1.95 6.95
N MET A 93 0.67 3.10 6.43
CA MET A 93 0.85 4.37 7.14
C MET A 93 1.84 4.29 8.30
N MET A 94 2.78 3.34 8.24
CA MET A 94 3.83 3.19 9.24
C MET A 94 4.92 4.26 9.08
N PRO A 95 5.63 4.64 10.16
CA PRO A 95 6.84 5.47 10.07
C PRO A 95 7.86 4.86 9.09
N SER A 96 8.69 5.72 8.48
CA SER A 96 9.74 5.25 7.57
C SER A 96 10.73 4.36 8.30
N GLY A 97 11.01 3.18 7.75
CA GLY A 97 11.95 2.23 8.32
C GLY A 97 11.39 1.41 9.49
N TRP A 98 10.10 1.53 9.82
CA TRP A 98 9.52 0.78 10.94
C TRP A 98 9.72 -0.74 10.84
N VAL A 99 9.61 -1.29 9.62
CA VAL A 99 9.91 -2.69 9.31
C VAL A 99 11.10 -2.79 8.34
N THR A 100 11.30 -1.77 7.52
CA THR A 100 12.21 -1.81 6.38
C THR A 100 13.58 -1.19 6.64
N ASP A 101 13.86 -0.73 7.86
CA ASP A 101 15.20 -0.23 8.21
C ASP A 101 16.25 -1.35 8.10
N PRO A 102 17.34 -1.15 7.33
CA PRO A 102 18.40 -2.14 7.18
C PRO A 102 19.03 -2.63 8.49
N VAL A 103 19.04 -1.81 9.55
CA VAL A 103 19.57 -2.16 10.88
C VAL A 103 18.79 -3.29 11.53
N ILE A 104 17.50 -3.45 11.18
CA ILE A 104 16.66 -4.55 11.70
C ILE A 104 17.12 -5.91 11.13
N GLY A 105 17.78 -5.92 9.96
CA GLY A 105 18.37 -7.14 9.39
C GLY A 105 17.36 -8.13 8.80
N LEU A 106 16.13 -7.70 8.50
CA LEU A 106 15.10 -8.55 7.88
C LEU A 106 15.29 -8.69 6.37
N SER A 107 15.07 -9.89 5.85
CA SER A 107 14.96 -10.09 4.39
C SER A 107 13.67 -9.44 3.86
N ARG A 108 13.67 -9.08 2.57
CA ARG A 108 12.47 -8.51 1.90
C ARG A 108 11.21 -9.38 2.07
N VAL A 109 11.38 -10.71 2.06
CA VAL A 109 10.24 -11.65 2.20
C VAL A 109 9.67 -11.55 3.61
N GLU A 110 10.52 -11.47 4.64
CA GLU A 110 10.09 -11.28 6.03
C GLU A 110 9.44 -9.91 6.22
N GLN A 111 10.02 -8.84 5.65
CA GLN A 111 9.44 -7.50 5.68
C GLN A 111 8.01 -7.50 5.11
N LEU A 112 7.83 -8.02 3.89
CA LEU A 112 6.50 -8.08 3.25
C LEU A 112 5.53 -8.98 4.02
N ARG A 113 6.02 -10.08 4.61
CA ARG A 113 5.19 -10.94 5.45
C ARG A 113 4.72 -10.21 6.71
N LEU A 114 5.59 -9.48 7.39
CA LEU A 114 5.22 -8.71 8.58
C LEU A 114 4.25 -7.58 8.23
N ILE A 115 4.57 -6.80 7.20
CA ILE A 115 3.73 -5.69 6.73
C ILE A 115 2.35 -6.21 6.30
N GLY A 116 2.29 -7.30 5.54
CA GLY A 116 1.03 -7.87 5.05
C GLY A 116 0.16 -8.51 6.14
N ASN A 117 0.74 -8.91 7.27
CA ASN A 117 0.00 -9.42 8.43
C ASN A 117 -0.29 -8.34 9.49
N ALA A 118 0.18 -7.12 9.29
CA ALA A 118 -0.08 -6.01 10.19
C ALA A 118 -1.47 -5.38 9.94
N VAL A 119 -1.82 -4.40 10.78
CA VAL A 119 -3.02 -3.58 10.63
C VAL A 119 -2.61 -2.17 10.25
N VAL A 120 -3.42 -1.50 9.41
CA VAL A 120 -3.21 -0.09 9.04
C VAL A 120 -3.13 0.76 10.31
N THR A 121 -2.03 1.50 10.49
CA THR A 121 -1.67 2.09 11.80
C THR A 121 -2.76 3.00 12.37
N PRO A 122 -3.36 3.96 11.62
CA PRO A 122 -4.45 4.77 12.16
C PRO A 122 -5.69 3.96 12.57
N CYS A 123 -6.03 2.88 11.85
CA CYS A 123 -7.14 2.02 12.22
C CYS A 123 -6.90 1.36 13.58
N ALA A 124 -5.68 0.86 13.79
CA ALA A 124 -5.28 0.29 15.08
C ALA A 124 -5.35 1.36 16.19
N VAL A 125 -4.79 2.55 15.97
CA VAL A 125 -4.83 3.65 16.95
C VAL A 125 -6.26 4.03 17.34
N VAL A 126 -7.16 4.17 16.36
CA VAL A 126 -8.57 4.48 16.63
C VAL A 126 -9.24 3.34 17.40
N ALA A 127 -9.04 2.08 17.00
CA ALA A 127 -9.61 0.94 17.69
C ALA A 127 -9.15 0.84 19.15
N PHE A 128 -7.85 1.01 19.40
CA PHE A 128 -7.30 1.02 20.76
C PHE A 128 -7.80 2.21 21.57
N SER A 129 -7.88 3.41 20.97
CA SER A 129 -8.42 4.59 21.64
C SER A 129 -9.88 4.38 22.07
N GLN A 130 -10.69 3.77 21.21
CA GLN A 130 -12.06 3.40 21.54
C GLN A 130 -12.10 2.34 22.65
N LEU A 131 -11.25 1.31 22.60
CA LEU A 131 -11.18 0.28 23.63
C LEU A 131 -10.81 0.86 25.00
N PHE A 132 -9.82 1.74 25.07
CA PHE A 132 -9.40 2.38 26.33
C PHE A 132 -10.45 3.33 26.90
N ALA A 133 -11.31 3.90 26.06
CA ALA A 133 -12.44 4.72 26.50
C ALA A 133 -13.63 3.90 27.03
N ARG A 134 -13.64 2.57 26.85
CA ARG A 134 -14.71 1.71 27.37
C ARG A 134 -14.44 1.34 28.84
N THR A 135 -15.52 1.25 29.61
CA THR A 135 -15.49 0.63 30.94
C THR A 135 -14.99 -0.81 30.82
N ARG A 136 -14.14 -1.24 31.75
CA ARG A 136 -13.65 -2.63 31.78
C ARG A 136 -14.83 -3.59 31.82
N ILE A 137 -14.76 -4.62 31.00
CA ILE A 137 -15.65 -5.78 31.12
C ILE A 137 -15.14 -6.56 32.33
N GLU A 138 -15.93 -6.58 33.41
CA GLU A 138 -15.65 -7.46 34.55
C GLU A 138 -15.90 -8.90 34.10
N VAL A 139 -14.85 -9.72 34.15
CA VAL A 139 -14.99 -11.17 34.00
C VAL A 139 -15.19 -11.73 35.39
N PRO A 140 -16.37 -12.32 35.71
CA PRO A 140 -16.57 -12.99 36.99
C PRO A 140 -15.50 -14.06 37.17
N ARG A 141 -14.86 -14.05 38.35
CA ARG A 141 -13.82 -15.01 38.69
C ARG A 141 -14.43 -16.34 39.13
#